data_AF-A0A1G8KEE9-F1
#
_entry.id   AF-A0A1G8KEE9-F1
#
_cell.length_a   1.000
_cell.length_b   1.000
_cell.length_c   1.000
_cell.angle_alpha   90.00
_cell.angle_beta   90.00
_cell.angle_gamma   90.00
#
_symmetry.space_group_name_H-M   'P 1'
#
loop_
_entity.id
_entity.type
_entity.pdbx_description
1 polymer ?
#
loop_
_entity_poly.entity_id
_entity_poly.type
_entity_poly.pdbx_seq_one_letter_code
_entity_poly.pdbx_strand_id
1 'polypeptide(L)' 'MTQQISGATPQAGQPGGKLTEFQSLGHRLVRFGQALQSEATTVAELTRLANACGISLRLRATVESGEQP' A
#
# COMPACT_ATOMS: atom_id res chain seq x y z
N MET A 1 -36.42 22.94 -22.06
CA MET A 1 -36.27 23.20 -20.62
C MET A 1 -35.58 21.99 -20.01
N THR A 2 -34.32 22.17 -19.65
CA THR A 2 -33.30 21.18 -19.27
C THR A 2 -33.56 20.58 -17.89
N GLN A 3 -33.46 19.26 -17.73
CA GLN A 3 -33.19 18.64 -16.43
C GLN A 3 -31.97 17.73 -16.56
N GLN A 4 -30.85 18.23 -16.03
CA GLN A 4 -29.57 17.55 -15.90
C GLN A 4 -29.67 16.60 -14.70
N ILE A 5 -29.57 15.29 -14.96
CA ILE A 5 -29.33 14.31 -13.90
C ILE A 5 -27.87 14.42 -13.46
N SER A 6 -27.67 15.00 -12.29
CA SER A 6 -26.36 15.07 -11.64
C SER A 6 -25.94 13.65 -11.25
N GLY A 7 -24.94 13.13 -11.96
CA GLY A 7 -24.31 11.86 -11.63
C GLY A 7 -23.53 11.99 -10.32
N ALA A 8 -24.22 11.78 -9.20
CA ALA A 8 -23.56 11.46 -7.94
C ALA A 8 -22.93 10.08 -8.11
N THR A 9 -21.66 10.08 -8.49
CA THR A 9 -20.82 8.88 -8.45
C THR A 9 -20.90 8.29 -7.04
N PRO A 10 -21.15 6.99 -6.88
CA PRO A 10 -21.05 6.35 -5.58
C PRO A 10 -19.59 6.45 -5.13
N GLN A 11 -19.31 7.38 -4.20
CA GLN A 11 -18.06 7.35 -3.44
C GLN A 11 -18.09 6.09 -2.58
N ALA A 12 -17.53 5.00 -3.12
CA ALA A 12 -17.20 3.84 -2.35
C ALA A 12 -16.18 4.25 -1.28
N GLY A 13 -16.63 4.33 -0.03
CA GLY A 13 -15.76 4.30 1.14
C GLY A 13 -15.69 5.58 1.96
N GLN A 14 -16.79 6.00 2.59
CA GLN A 14 -16.69 6.74 3.85
C GLN A 14 -17.69 6.20 4.88
N PRO A 15 -17.30 5.22 5.72
CA PRO A 15 -17.91 5.03 7.01
C PRO A 15 -17.08 5.78 8.05
N GLY A 16 -17.59 6.94 8.47
CA GLY A 16 -17.18 7.58 9.71
C GLY A 16 -17.49 6.65 10.87
N GLY A 17 -16.44 6.03 11.43
CA GLY A 17 -16.56 5.18 12.61
C GLY A 17 -15.30 4.35 12.77
N LYS A 18 -14.36 4.87 13.59
CA LYS A 18 -13.13 4.19 14.07
C LYS A 18 -12.67 3.07 13.14
N LEU A 19 -11.85 3.38 12.13
CA LEU A 19 -11.04 2.34 11.49
C LEU A 19 -10.44 1.50 12.62
N THR A 20 -10.81 0.22 12.69
CA THR A 20 -10.30 -0.63 13.75
C THR A 20 -8.79 -0.67 13.62
N GLU A 21 -8.05 -0.84 14.72
CA GLU A 21 -6.58 -0.90 14.66
C GLU A 21 -6.10 -1.93 13.61
N PHE A 22 -6.85 -3.01 13.42
CA PHE A 22 -6.65 -4.01 12.38
C PHE A 22 -6.93 -3.51 10.96
N GLN A 23 -7.94 -2.68 10.75
CA GLN A 23 -8.21 -2.09 9.43
C GLN A 23 -7.12 -1.09 9.05
N SER A 24 -6.68 -0.25 10.00
CA SER A 24 -5.55 0.66 9.83
C SER A 24 -4.25 -0.09 9.57
N LEU A 25 -4.02 -1.22 10.27
CA LEU A 25 -2.90 -2.12 10.00
C LEU A 25 -3.00 -2.73 8.59
N GLY A 26 -4.16 -3.29 8.22
CA GLY A 26 -4.39 -3.87 6.91
C GLY A 26 -4.14 -2.89 5.77
N HIS A 27 -4.60 -1.65 5.90
CA HIS A 27 -4.35 -0.61 4.91
C HIS A 27 -2.85 -0.31 4.75
N ARG A 28 -2.09 -0.25 5.86
CA ARG A 28 -0.63 -0.09 5.80
C ARG A 28 0.07 -1.28 5.15
N LEU A 29 -0.38 -2.50 5.42
CA LEU A 29 0.15 -3.72 4.80
C LEU A 29 -0.11 -3.76 3.29
N VAL A 30 -1.29 -3.35 2.83
CA VAL A 30 -1.61 -3.24 1.40
C VAL A 30 -0.67 -2.23 0.72
N ARG A 31 -0.47 -1.04 1.32
CA ARG A 31 0.47 -0.05 0.79
C ARG A 31 1.91 -0.56 0.78
N PHE A 32 2.31 -1.30 1.80
CA PHE A 32 3.63 -1.94 1.84
C PHE A 32 3.82 -2.93 0.69
N GLY A 33 2.83 -3.79 0.42
CA GLY A 33 2.86 -4.72 -0.71
C GLY A 33 2.82 -4.05 -2.09
N GLN A 34 2.13 -2.91 -2.22
CA GLN A 34 2.16 -2.11 -3.44
C GLN A 34 3.54 -1.47 -3.66
N ALA A 35 4.17 -0.98 -2.59
CA ALA A 35 5.52 -0.44 -2.67
C ALA A 35 6.54 -1.51 -3.07
N LEU A 36 6.42 -2.74 -2.57
CA LEU A 36 7.28 -3.86 -2.99
C LEU A 36 7.20 -4.17 -4.49
N GLN A 37 6.07 -3.90 -5.13
CA GLN A 37 5.86 -4.14 -6.57
C GLN A 37 6.33 -2.97 -7.45
N SER A 38 6.65 -1.82 -6.86
CA SER A 38 7.02 -0.63 -7.61
C SER A 38 8.54 -0.51 -7.76
N GLU A 39 9.00 -0.46 -9.00
CA GLU A 39 10.40 -0.28 -9.40
C GLU A 39 11.06 1.00 -8.88
N ALA A 40 10.27 2.04 -8.59
CA ALA A 40 10.74 3.30 -8.03
C ALA A 40 10.91 3.25 -6.50
N THR A 41 10.48 2.16 -5.87
CA THR A 41 10.49 2.07 -4.41
C THR A 41 11.89 1.83 -3.89
N THR A 42 12.29 2.69 -2.96
CA THR A 42 13.59 2.57 -2.29
C THR A 42 13.49 1.71 -1.03
N VAL A 43 14.61 1.13 -0.63
CA VAL A 43 14.72 0.37 0.63
C VAL A 43 14.31 1.24 1.83
N ALA A 44 14.64 2.53 1.82
CA ALA A 44 14.26 3.47 2.87
C ALA A 44 12.73 3.62 3.02
N GLU A 45 12.01 3.71 1.91
CA GLU A 45 10.54 3.77 1.92
C GLU A 45 9.91 2.45 2.37
N LEU A 46 10.45 1.30 1.96
CA LEU A 46 10.02 0.00 2.46
C LEU A 46 10.23 -0.11 3.99
N THR A 47 11.41 0.31 4.49
CA THR A 47 11.69 0.31 5.92
C THR A 47 10.72 1.23 6.68
N ARG A 48 10.38 2.40 6.15
CA ARG A 48 9.38 3.29 6.76
C ARG A 48 8.00 2.66 6.83
N LEU A 49 7.54 2.05 5.75
CA LEU A 49 6.23 1.41 5.69
C LEU A 49 6.15 0.18 6.62
N ALA A 50 7.22 -0.61 6.71
CA ALA A 50 7.29 -1.74 7.64
C ALA A 50 7.25 -1.28 9.11
N ASN A 51 8.00 -0.23 9.47
CA ASN A 51 7.95 0.36 10.81
C ASN A 51 6.54 0.89 11.14
N ALA A 52 5.86 1.49 10.17
CA ALA A 52 4.48 1.95 10.35
C ALA A 52 3.50 0.80 10.61
N CYS A 53 3.80 -0.42 10.17
CA CYS A 53 3.03 -1.63 10.46
C CYS A 53 3.44 -2.31 11.79
N GLY A 54 4.50 -1.86 12.45
CA GLY A 54 5.06 -2.49 13.64
C GLY A 54 5.84 -3.78 13.36
N ILE A 55 6.28 -4.00 12.11
CA ILE A 55 7.02 -5.20 11.71
C ILE A 55 8.48 -4.88 11.40
N SER A 56 9.37 -5.81 11.75
CA SER A 56 10.78 -5.73 11.38
C SER A 56 11.00 -6.28 9.98
N LEU A 57 11.40 -5.41 9.05
CA LEU A 57 11.68 -5.80 7.67
C LEU A 57 13.12 -6.29 7.52
N ARG A 58 13.28 -7.55 7.12
CA ARG A 58 14.59 -8.15 6.79
C ARG A 58 14.64 -8.46 5.30
N LEU A 59 15.07 -7.49 4.49
CA LEU A 59 15.35 -7.74 3.08
C LEU A 59 16.65 -8.52 2.95
N ARG A 60 16.62 -9.63 2.22
CA ARG A 60 17.82 -10.25 1.66
C ARG A 60 17.77 -10.03 0.16
N ALA A 61 18.61 -9.14 -0.34
CA ALA A 61 18.85 -9.04 -1.78
C ALA A 61 19.67 -10.27 -2.17
N THR A 62 19.01 -11.30 -2.67
CA THR A 62 19.69 -12.34 -3.44
C THR A 62 19.93 -11.73 -4.81
N VAL A 63 21.15 -11.27 -5.06
CA VAL A 63 21.64 -11.19 -6.43
C VAL A 63 21.57 -12.62 -6.95
N GLU A 64 20.63 -12.92 -7.85
CA GLU A 64 20.88 -13.92 -8.87
C GLU A 64 22.12 -13.41 -9.61
N SER A 65 23.28 -13.81 -9.10
CA SER A 65 24.53 -13.70 -9.81
C SER A 65 24.27 -14.55 -11.03
N GLY A 66 24.07 -13.90 -12.18
CA GLY A 66 23.76 -14.59 -13.42
C GLY A 66 24.68 -15.79 -13.53
N GLU A 67 24.08 -16.97 -13.64
CA GLU A 67 24.75 -18.19 -14.01
C GLU A 67 25.39 -17.91 -15.40
N GLN A 68 26.63 -17.43 -15.40
CA GLN A 68 27.57 -17.59 -16.50
C GLN A 68 28.48 -18.74 -16.07
N PRO A 69 28.59 -19.83 -16.84
CA PRO A 69 28.70 -19.86 -18.30
C PRO A 69 27.63 -20.66 -19.07
#